data_AF-A0A2G1BQ97-F1
#
_entry.id   AF-A0A2G1BQ97-F1
#
_cell.length_a   1.000
_cell.length_b   1.000
_cell.length_c   1.000
_cell.angle_alpha   90.00
_cell.angle_beta   90.00
_cell.angle_gamma   90.00
#
_symmetry.space_group_name_H-M   'P 1'
#
loop_
_entity.id
_entity.type
_entity.pdbx_description
1 polymer ?
#
loop_
_entity_poly.entity_id
_entity_poly.type
_entity_poly.pdbx_seq_one_letter_code
_entity_poly.pdbx_strand_id
1 'polypeptide(L)' 'NTLLPTCQYYSYIEITRRSHQTLWHEYEKLESSFDNFAMKNIKTVDDIFPVFRELFQKETA' A
#
# COMPACT_ATOMS: atom_id res chain seq x y z
N ASN A 1 14.74 11.93 3.50
CA ASN A 1 13.73 11.03 2.91
C ASN A 1 12.99 11.81 1.84
N THR A 2 13.42 11.73 0.57
CA THR A 2 12.91 12.58 -0.54
C THR A 2 12.09 11.82 -1.57
N LEU A 3 11.94 10.50 -1.41
CA LEU A 3 11.31 9.65 -2.42
C LEU A 3 9.80 9.91 -2.52
N LEU A 4 9.05 9.74 -1.42
CA LEU A 4 7.58 9.87 -1.41
C LEU A 4 7.08 11.22 -1.95
N PRO A 5 7.65 12.38 -1.58
CA PRO A 5 7.24 13.67 -2.18
C PRO A 5 7.46 13.78 -3.70
N THR A 6 8.29 12.92 -4.29
CA THR A 6 8.59 12.91 -5.73
C THR A 6 7.92 11.78 -6.49
N CYS A 7 7.32 10.82 -5.78
CA CYS A 7 6.55 9.75 -6.38
C CYS A 7 5.15 10.25 -6.76
N GLN A 8 4.66 9.88 -7.94
CA GLN A 8 3.25 10.11 -8.26
C GLN A 8 2.34 9.25 -7.37
N TYR A 9 2.70 7.99 -7.17
CA TYR A 9 1.97 7.05 -6.34
C TYR A 9 2.90 5.92 -5.91
N TYR A 10 2.83 5.49 -4.65
CA TYR A 10 3.64 4.40 -4.10
C TYR A 10 2.74 3.42 -3.34
N SER A 11 2.79 2.14 -3.70
CA SER A 11 2.05 1.08 -2.99
C SER A 11 3.02 0.08 -2.37
N TYR A 12 2.85 -0.17 -1.07
CA TYR A 12 3.49 -1.27 -0.37
C TYR A 12 2.50 -2.42 -0.18
N ILE A 13 2.86 -3.61 -0.65
CA ILE A 13 2.01 -4.81 -0.56
C ILE A 13 2.76 -5.89 0.21
N GLU A 14 2.17 -6.35 1.32
CA GLU A 14 2.66 -7.48 2.09
C GLU A 14 1.83 -8.73 1.79
N ILE A 15 2.44 -9.77 1.22
CA ILE A 15 1.77 -11.04 0.94
C ILE A 15 2.07 -12.02 2.07
N THR A 16 1.23 -12.02 3.09
CA THR A 16 1.40 -12.88 4.27
C THR A 16 0.07 -13.11 4.98
N ARG A 17 -0.04 -14.27 5.64
CA ARG A 17 -1.15 -14.59 6.56
C ARG A 17 -0.80 -14.37 8.02
N ARG A 18 0.45 -14.02 8.31
CA ARG A 18 0.95 -13.79 9.67
C ARG A 18 0.54 -12.40 10.14
N SER A 19 0.70 -12.14 11.43
CA SER A 19 0.64 -10.78 11.96
C SER A 19 1.67 -9.89 11.25
N HIS A 20 1.31 -8.62 11.09
CA HIS A 20 2.17 -7.60 10.52
C HIS A 20 3.53 -7.52 11.24
N GLN A 21 4.57 -7.27 10.45
CA GLN A 21 5.95 -7.17 10.92
C GLN A 21 6.33 -5.70 11.21
N THR A 22 7.51 -5.47 11.77
CA THR A 22 8.02 -4.13 12.08
C THR A 22 7.92 -3.15 10.90
N LEU A 23 8.24 -3.60 9.68
CA LEU A 23 8.21 -2.73 8.51
C LEU A 23 6.80 -2.19 8.20
N TRP A 24 5.77 -3.02 8.39
CA TRP A 24 4.39 -2.59 8.24
C TRP A 24 4.08 -1.46 9.23
N HIS A 25 4.39 -1.64 10.51
CA HIS A 25 4.12 -0.63 11.53
C HIS A 25 4.90 0.67 11.35
N GLU A 26 6.11 0.61 10.78
CA GLU A 26 6.85 1.83 10.41
C GLU A 26 6.21 2.54 9.22
N TYR A 27 5.65 1.80 8.26
CA TYR A 27 5.00 2.35 7.09
C TYR A 27 3.58 2.86 7.38
N GLU A 28 2.87 2.30 8.36
CA GLU A 28 1.56 2.81 8.84
C GLU A 28 1.69 4.27 9.31
N LYS A 29 2.84 4.63 9.90
CA LYS A 29 3.12 6.03 10.28
C LYS A 29 3.17 6.95 9.06
N LEU A 30 3.65 6.46 7.92
CA LEU A 30 3.76 7.21 6.66
C LEU A 30 2.40 7.36 5.96
N GLU A 31 1.54 6.36 6.02
CA GLU A 31 0.20 6.40 5.40
C GLU A 31 -0.63 7.59 5.93
N SER A 32 -0.51 7.91 7.21
CA SER A 32 -1.16 9.11 7.79
C SER A 32 -0.60 10.45 7.31
N SER A 33 0.58 10.46 6.69
CA SER A 33 1.34 11.68 6.35
C SER A 33 1.45 11.95 4.85
N PHE A 34 1.12 10.97 3.99
CA PHE A 34 1.32 11.04 2.54
C PHE A 34 0.13 10.46 1.79
N ASP A 35 -0.64 11.33 1.13
CA ASP A 35 -1.83 10.92 0.34
C ASP A 35 -1.48 10.03 -0.86
N ASN A 36 -0.24 10.09 -1.35
CA ASN A 36 0.27 9.32 -2.47
C ASN A 36 0.92 7.99 -2.06
N PHE A 37 0.70 7.54 -0.82
CA PHE A 37 1.22 6.30 -0.29
C PHE A 37 0.05 5.39 0.16
N ALA A 38 0.08 4.12 -0.24
CA ALA A 38 -0.95 3.16 0.11
C ALA A 38 -0.34 1.84 0.60
N MET A 39 -0.95 1.25 1.63
CA MET A 39 -0.57 -0.06 2.15
C MET A 39 -1.68 -1.10 1.97
N LYS A 40 -1.32 -2.30 1.52
CA LYS A 40 -2.26 -3.43 1.40
C LYS A 40 -1.63 -4.74 1.86
N ASN A 41 -2.47 -5.61 2.43
CA ASN A 41 -2.09 -6.98 2.76
C ASN A 41 -2.90 -7.97 1.93
N ILE A 42 -2.21 -8.94 1.34
CA ILE A 42 -2.80 -10.03 0.55
C ILE A 42 -2.59 -11.33 1.31
N LYS A 43 -3.67 -12.06 1.58
CA LYS A 43 -3.64 -13.33 2.34
C LYS A 43 -3.76 -14.54 1.42
N THR A 44 -4.44 -14.38 0.30
CA THR A 44 -4.75 -15.42 -0.68
C THR A 44 -4.57 -14.90 -2.11
N VAL A 45 -4.46 -15.83 -3.06
CA VAL A 45 -4.32 -15.50 -4.49
C VAL A 45 -5.56 -14.76 -5.00
N ASP A 46 -6.74 -15.10 -4.48
CA ASP A 46 -8.02 -14.48 -4.86
C ASP A 46 -8.09 -13.00 -4.47
N ASP A 47 -7.27 -12.57 -3.49
CA ASP A 47 -7.18 -11.17 -3.07
C ASP A 47 -6.34 -10.31 -4.05
N ILE A 48 -5.50 -10.91 -4.91
CA ILE A 48 -4.56 -10.18 -5.75
C ILE A 48 -5.29 -9.22 -6.69
N PHE A 49 -6.22 -9.74 -7.50
CA PHE A 49 -6.93 -8.93 -8.47
C PHE A 49 -7.74 -7.78 -7.84
N PRO A 50 -8.60 -8.00 -6.82
CA PRO A 50 -9.36 -6.91 -6.22
C PRO A 50 -8.46 -5.86 -5.54
N VAL A 51 -7.38 -6.27 -4.87
CA VAL A 51 -6.43 -5.33 -4.23
C VAL A 51 -5.73 -4.46 -5.27
N PHE A 52 -5.20 -5.05 -6.33
CA PHE A 52 -4.55 -4.27 -7.39
C PHE A 52 -5.54 -3.37 -8.13
N ARG A 53 -6.77 -3.85 -8.35
CA ARG A 53 -7.81 -3.03 -8.97
C ARG A 53 -8.14 -1.81 -8.12
N GLU A 54 -8.22 -1.95 -6.80
CA GLU A 54 -8.44 -0.82 -5.89
C GLU A 54 -7.26 0.16 -5.90
N LEU A 55 -6.02 -0.34 -5.85
CA LEU A 55 -4.80 0.48 -5.83
C LEU A 55 -4.61 1.30 -7.11
N PHE A 56 -4.99 0.75 -8.26
CA PHE A 56 -4.69 1.34 -9.58
C PHE A 56 -5.96 1.67 -10.38
N GLN A 57 -7.13 1.74 -9.72
CA GLN A 57 -8.31 2.26 -10.38
C GLN A 57 -8.06 3.72 -10.77
N LYS A 58 -8.57 4.10 -11.96
CA LYS A 58 -8.50 5.50 -12.37
C LYS A 58 -9.27 6.34 -11.36
N GLU A 59 -8.61 7.36 -10.82
CA GLU A 59 -9.30 8.42 -10.10
C GLU A 59 -10.34 9.01 -11.03
N THR A 60 -11.60 8.99 -10.59
CA THR A 60 -12.68 9.66 -11.33
C THR A 60 -12.64 11.11 -10.88
N ALA A 61 -12.25 12.00 -11.79
CA ALA A 61 -12.18 13.44 -11.57
C ALA A 61 -13.56 14.04 -11.21
#